data_AF-A0A961DFN0-F1
#
_entry.id   AF-A0A961DFN0-F1
#
_cell.length_a   1.000
_cell.length_b   1.000
_cell.length_c   1.000
_cell.angle_alpha   90.00
_cell.angle_beta   90.00
_cell.angle_gamma   90.00
#
_symmetry.space_group_name_H-M   'P 1'
#
loop_
_entity.id
_entity.type
_entity.pdbx_description
1 polymer ?
#
loop_
_entity_poly.entity_id
_entity_poly.type
_entity_poly.pdbx_seq_one_letter_code
_entity_poly.pdbx_strand_id
1 'polypeptide(L)'
;MMLLCCAPMLRAQIDEPVDLGRGDAVERYLETLRLDRLLAVHLEQQVETLTGEARGLAATRLASLYGKLLESDKDPVLRRELEQRSRALLKLVPPDQVDDLRLTIVKARYFQAERESQASLLGATTPEEDQQLAREFLELLPDLRDIASGAQRDTRSLETRLRATNANIDEAAARDELEILRSRMSQARYYLGWAQVELARLTGQSRHAEQAMEDFGWLLGSGGDREPSVDAVAPGLLGYSHVARAALGCARAAALRGDDVNAKRWLDLVIDAGETLSEDVHSQLLAHQILVLSQAKRW
;
A
#
# COMPACT_ATOMS: atom_id res chain seq x y z
N MET A 1 -56.90 -13.03 -27.24
CA MET A 1 -56.53 -14.35 -27.80
C MET A 1 -55.18 -14.71 -27.18
N MET A 2 -55.22 -15.53 -26.13
CA MET A 2 -54.08 -16.00 -25.35
C MET A 2 -53.26 -17.00 -26.18
N LEU A 3 -51.95 -16.78 -26.27
CA LEU A 3 -50.99 -17.80 -26.71
C LEU A 3 -49.99 -18.02 -25.58
N LEU A 4 -50.20 -19.11 -24.85
CA LEU A 4 -49.21 -19.75 -24.00
C LEU A 4 -48.09 -20.29 -24.89
N CYS A 5 -46.85 -19.87 -24.63
CA CYS A 5 -45.65 -20.55 -25.11
C CYS A 5 -44.87 -21.08 -23.90
N CYS A 6 -44.95 -22.39 -23.69
CA CYS A 6 -44.00 -23.15 -22.89
C CYS A 6 -42.66 -23.21 -23.63
N ALA A 7 -41.56 -22.88 -22.94
CA ALA A 7 -40.20 -23.17 -23.38
C ALA A 7 -39.41 -23.75 -22.19
N PRO A 8 -38.45 -24.67 -22.46
CA PRO A 8 -38.11 -25.76 -21.56
C PRO A 8 -37.09 -25.35 -20.49
N MET A 9 -37.20 -26.01 -19.34
CA MET A 9 -36.21 -26.00 -18.26
C MET A 9 -34.81 -26.26 -18.83
N LEU A 10 -33.97 -25.23 -18.81
CA LEU A 10 -32.53 -25.35 -18.93
C LEU A 10 -32.06 -26.10 -17.68
N ARG A 11 -31.79 -27.41 -17.84
CA ARG A 11 -31.12 -28.23 -16.83
C ARG A 11 -29.71 -27.67 -16.71
N ALA A 12 -29.48 -26.78 -15.75
CA ALA A 12 -28.13 -26.45 -15.34
C ALA A 12 -27.46 -27.75 -14.94
N GLN A 13 -26.47 -28.17 -15.74
CA GLN A 13 -25.41 -29.04 -15.26
C GLN A 13 -24.82 -28.30 -14.06
N ILE A 14 -25.25 -28.72 -12.87
CA ILE A 14 -24.54 -28.43 -11.65
C ILE A 14 -23.25 -29.21 -11.81
N ASP A 15 -22.18 -28.49 -12.18
CA ASP A 15 -20.83 -29.00 -12.00
C ASP A 15 -20.75 -29.58 -10.59
N GLU A 16 -20.37 -30.85 -10.50
CA GLU A 16 -20.18 -31.51 -9.22
C GLU A 16 -19.27 -30.65 -8.36
N PRO A 17 -19.69 -30.27 -7.13
CA PRO A 17 -18.83 -29.53 -6.25
C PRO A 17 -17.62 -30.40 -5.96
N VAL A 18 -16.44 -29.91 -6.35
CA VAL A 18 -15.17 -30.37 -5.80
C VAL A 18 -15.35 -30.41 -4.27
N ASP A 19 -15.07 -31.57 -3.66
CA ASP A 19 -15.23 -31.78 -2.22
C ASP A 19 -14.23 -30.89 -1.44
N LEU A 20 -14.64 -29.64 -1.23
CA LEU A 20 -13.98 -28.68 -0.37
C LEU A 20 -14.40 -29.01 1.06
N GLY A 21 -13.55 -29.80 1.72
CA GLY A 21 -13.81 -30.38 3.05
C GLY A 21 -14.27 -29.38 4.11
N ARG A 22 -14.83 -29.91 5.21
CA ARG A 22 -15.50 -29.18 6.31
C ARG A 22 -14.82 -27.89 6.82
N GLY A 23 -13.50 -27.72 6.68
CA GLY A 23 -12.78 -26.50 7.05
C GLY A 23 -13.25 -25.26 6.27
N ASP A 24 -13.48 -25.42 4.97
CA ASP A 24 -13.91 -24.34 4.07
C ASP A 24 -15.29 -23.77 4.42
N ALA A 25 -16.18 -24.61 4.95
CA ALA A 25 -17.52 -24.19 5.38
C ALA A 25 -17.45 -23.36 6.67
N VAL A 26 -16.53 -23.68 7.59
CA VAL A 26 -16.32 -22.93 8.83
C VAL A 26 -15.75 -21.55 8.52
N GLU A 27 -14.74 -21.48 7.65
CA GLU A 27 -14.13 -20.20 7.25
C GLU A 27 -15.18 -19.25 6.65
N ARG A 28 -15.93 -19.70 5.64
CA ARG A 28 -16.99 -18.88 5.01
C ARG A 28 -18.07 -18.44 6.00
N TYR A 29 -18.42 -19.29 6.96
CA TYR A 29 -19.39 -18.96 8.00
C TYR A 29 -18.87 -17.85 8.91
N LEU A 30 -17.60 -17.95 9.35
CA LEU A 30 -16.96 -16.92 10.18
C LEU A 30 -16.82 -15.59 9.42
N GLU A 31 -16.46 -15.62 8.13
CA GLU A 31 -16.40 -14.45 7.26
C GLU A 31 -17.77 -13.77 7.12
N THR A 32 -18.83 -14.57 6.90
CA THR A 32 -20.20 -14.06 6.77
C THR A 32 -20.65 -13.34 8.03
N LEU A 33 -20.28 -13.86 9.21
CA LEU A 33 -20.56 -13.24 10.50
C LEU A 33 -19.57 -12.13 10.89
N ARG A 34 -18.56 -11.85 10.07
CA ARG A 34 -17.47 -10.89 10.33
C ARG A 34 -16.72 -11.16 11.63
N LEU A 35 -16.57 -12.44 11.98
CA LEU A 35 -15.84 -12.88 13.16
C LEU A 35 -14.33 -12.99 12.88
N ASP A 36 -13.75 -11.89 12.39
CA ASP A 36 -12.38 -11.83 11.86
C ASP A 36 -11.33 -12.35 12.87
N ARG A 37 -11.47 -12.04 14.16
CA ARG A 37 -10.54 -12.52 15.20
C ARG A 37 -10.63 -14.03 15.41
N LEU A 38 -11.83 -14.60 15.36
CA LEU A 38 -12.02 -16.04 15.53
C LEU A 38 -11.52 -16.79 14.29
N LEU A 39 -11.74 -16.21 13.10
CA LEU A 39 -11.17 -16.71 11.86
C LEU A 39 -9.64 -16.72 11.91
N ALA A 40 -9.00 -15.69 12.46
CA ALA A 40 -7.55 -15.65 12.60
C ALA A 40 -7.03 -16.80 13.50
N VAL A 41 -7.69 -17.05 14.63
CA VAL A 41 -7.33 -18.18 15.52
C VAL A 41 -7.53 -19.51 14.80
N HIS A 42 -8.60 -19.67 14.02
CA HIS A 42 -8.83 -20.88 13.23
C HIS A 42 -7.72 -21.11 12.18
N LEU A 43 -7.37 -20.07 11.43
CA LEU A 43 -6.32 -20.12 10.41
C LEU A 43 -4.94 -20.37 11.01
N GLU A 44 -4.64 -19.86 12.21
CA GLU A 44 -3.39 -20.21 12.91
C GLU A 44 -3.30 -21.70 13.21
N GLN A 45 -4.37 -22.29 13.75
CA GLN A 45 -4.41 -23.72 14.03
C GLN A 45 -4.24 -24.52 12.74
N GLN A 46 -4.81 -24.06 11.63
CA GLN A 46 -4.58 -24.67 10.33
C GLN A 46 -3.12 -24.54 9.88
N VAL A 47 -2.49 -23.36 10.01
CA VAL A 47 -1.08 -23.15 9.64
C VAL A 47 -0.17 -24.08 10.45
N GLU A 48 -0.44 -24.28 11.73
CA GLU A 48 0.33 -25.20 12.58
C GLU A 48 0.19 -26.67 12.16
N THR A 49 -1.00 -27.08 11.71
CA THR A 49 -1.34 -28.49 11.46
C THR A 49 -1.15 -28.92 10.01
N LEU A 50 -1.46 -28.06 9.04
CA LEU A 50 -1.30 -28.31 7.62
C LEU A 50 0.19 -28.35 7.23
N THR A 51 0.48 -28.92 6.06
CA THR A 51 1.83 -28.96 5.48
C THR A 51 1.79 -28.64 3.99
N GLY A 52 2.95 -28.33 3.40
CA GLY A 52 3.08 -28.06 1.97
C GLY A 52 2.28 -26.83 1.51
N GLU A 53 1.69 -26.93 0.32
CA GLU A 53 0.92 -25.86 -0.33
C GLU A 53 -0.29 -25.39 0.50
N ALA A 54 -0.99 -26.32 1.18
CA ALA A 54 -2.14 -25.99 2.02
C ALA A 54 -1.77 -25.11 3.22
N ARG A 55 -0.59 -25.34 3.84
CA ARG A 55 -0.05 -24.45 4.88
C ARG A 55 0.25 -23.07 4.31
N GLY A 56 0.81 -23.01 3.09
CA GLY A 56 1.09 -21.76 2.38
C GLY A 56 -0.18 -20.93 2.21
N LEU A 57 -1.22 -21.50 1.61
CA LEU A 57 -2.50 -20.83 1.38
C LEU A 57 -3.17 -20.32 2.67
N ALA A 58 -3.18 -21.15 3.72
CA ALA A 58 -3.70 -20.74 5.04
C ALA A 58 -2.89 -19.57 5.62
N ALA A 59 -1.55 -19.59 5.46
CA ALA A 59 -0.69 -18.52 5.91
C ALA A 59 -0.91 -17.21 5.11
N THR A 60 -1.14 -17.28 3.79
CA THR A 60 -1.48 -16.11 2.95
C THR A 60 -2.82 -15.49 3.35
N ARG A 61 -3.82 -16.32 3.64
CA ARG A 61 -5.12 -15.86 4.15
C ARG A 61 -4.98 -15.21 5.51
N LEU A 62 -4.28 -15.85 6.44
CA LEU A 62 -4.02 -15.33 7.78
C LEU A 62 -3.27 -13.99 7.72
N ALA A 63 -2.28 -13.88 6.84
CA ALA A 63 -1.53 -12.67 6.57
C ALA A 63 -2.43 -11.48 6.17
N SER A 64 -3.32 -11.73 5.21
CA SER A 64 -4.29 -10.73 4.74
C SER A 64 -5.25 -10.31 5.86
N LEU A 65 -5.72 -11.28 6.65
CA LEU A 65 -6.60 -11.04 7.78
C LEU A 65 -5.91 -10.24 8.90
N TYR A 66 -4.62 -10.51 9.17
CA TYR A 66 -3.83 -9.71 10.10
C TYR A 66 -3.62 -8.27 9.63
N GLY A 67 -3.41 -8.04 8.33
CA GLY A 67 -3.41 -6.68 7.78
C GLY A 67 -4.70 -5.92 8.10
N LYS A 68 -5.85 -6.56 7.83
CA LYS A 68 -7.18 -6.00 8.10
C LYS A 68 -7.41 -5.73 9.60
N LEU A 69 -7.02 -6.67 10.45
CA LEU A 69 -7.13 -6.52 11.91
C LEU A 69 -6.23 -5.39 12.41
N LEU A 70 -4.98 -5.31 11.99
CA LEU A 70 -4.05 -4.24 12.37
C LEU A 70 -4.55 -2.86 11.93
N GLU A 71 -5.18 -2.75 10.77
CA GLU A 71 -5.74 -1.49 10.28
C GLU A 71 -6.98 -1.04 11.06
N SER A 72 -7.86 -1.98 11.44
CA SER A 72 -9.15 -1.67 12.06
C SER A 72 -9.11 -1.59 13.59
N ASP A 73 -8.18 -2.30 14.24
CA ASP A 73 -8.10 -2.32 15.70
C ASP A 73 -7.55 -0.99 16.24
N LYS A 74 -8.14 -0.52 17.35
CA LYS A 74 -7.74 0.74 18.00
C LYS A 74 -6.95 0.50 19.28
N ASP A 75 -7.01 -0.71 19.82
CA ASP A 75 -6.32 -1.05 21.07
C ASP A 75 -4.81 -1.23 20.81
N PRO A 76 -3.94 -0.43 21.45
CA PRO A 76 -2.49 -0.55 21.28
C PRO A 76 -1.92 -1.89 21.78
N VAL A 77 -2.53 -2.53 22.79
CA VAL A 77 -2.05 -3.81 23.32
C VAL A 77 -2.32 -4.92 22.31
N LEU A 78 -3.58 -5.03 21.86
CA LEU A 78 -3.98 -6.04 20.87
C LEU A 78 -3.22 -5.88 19.55
N ARG A 79 -2.94 -4.63 19.13
CA ARG A 79 -2.13 -4.39 17.93
C ARG A 79 -0.70 -4.90 18.07
N ARG A 80 -0.03 -4.64 19.19
CA ARG A 80 1.33 -5.18 19.44
C ARG A 80 1.33 -6.71 19.41
N GLU A 81 0.32 -7.35 19.98
CA GLU A 81 0.16 -8.80 19.90
C GLU A 81 -0.04 -9.29 18.46
N LEU A 82 -0.90 -8.61 17.68
CA LEU A 82 -1.12 -8.91 16.27
C LEU A 82 0.15 -8.71 15.44
N GLU A 83 0.93 -7.66 15.69
CA GLU A 83 2.22 -7.43 15.03
C GLU A 83 3.21 -8.55 15.35
N GLN A 84 3.29 -8.97 16.62
CA GLN A 84 4.16 -10.06 17.03
C GLN A 84 3.77 -11.37 16.35
N ARG A 85 2.48 -11.68 16.28
CA ARG A 85 1.93 -12.86 15.58
C ARG A 85 2.20 -12.79 14.08
N SER A 86 2.03 -11.62 13.48
CA SER A 86 2.33 -11.38 12.05
C SER A 86 3.83 -11.58 11.75
N ARG A 87 4.72 -11.13 12.64
CA ARG A 87 6.17 -11.36 12.52
C ARG A 87 6.54 -12.83 12.70
N ALA A 88 5.84 -13.56 13.57
CA ALA A 88 6.03 -15.00 13.70
C ALA A 88 5.59 -15.74 12.43
N LEU A 89 4.48 -15.32 11.82
CA LEU A 89 3.96 -15.87 10.56
C LEU A 89 4.95 -15.73 9.39
N LEU A 90 5.72 -14.64 9.32
CA LEU A 90 6.75 -14.44 8.28
C LEU A 90 7.77 -15.59 8.20
N LYS A 91 7.99 -16.34 9.28
CA LYS A 91 8.91 -17.49 9.31
C LYS A 91 8.31 -18.75 8.68
N LEU A 92 7.00 -18.77 8.47
CA LEU A 92 6.23 -19.93 8.01
C LEU A 92 5.72 -19.77 6.57
N VAL A 93 5.73 -18.54 6.05
CA VAL A 93 5.23 -18.20 4.71
C VAL A 93 6.28 -18.57 3.64
N PRO A 94 5.84 -19.10 2.47
CA PRO A 94 6.72 -19.33 1.32
C PRO A 94 7.51 -18.08 0.91
N PRO A 95 8.80 -18.19 0.54
CA PRO A 95 9.66 -17.04 0.25
C PRO A 95 9.10 -16.05 -0.78
N ASP A 96 8.33 -16.52 -1.76
CA ASP A 96 7.69 -15.74 -2.82
C ASP A 96 6.59 -14.79 -2.32
N GLN A 97 5.99 -15.08 -1.16
CA GLN A 97 4.88 -14.31 -0.58
C GLN A 97 5.28 -13.49 0.66
N VAL A 98 6.50 -13.68 1.16
CA VAL A 98 7.00 -13.00 2.36
C VAL A 98 6.91 -11.48 2.20
N ASP A 99 7.30 -10.93 1.05
CA ASP A 99 7.35 -9.48 0.86
C ASP A 99 5.97 -8.82 0.78
N ASP A 100 4.95 -9.50 0.25
CA ASP A 100 3.58 -8.97 0.24
C ASP A 100 3.00 -8.90 1.66
N LEU A 101 3.28 -9.92 2.48
CA LEU A 101 2.91 -9.90 3.89
C LEU A 101 3.69 -8.81 4.64
N ARG A 102 5.00 -8.67 4.42
CA ARG A 102 5.79 -7.58 5.02
C ARG A 102 5.22 -6.22 4.65
N LEU A 103 4.92 -6.00 3.37
CA LEU A 103 4.32 -4.75 2.90
C LEU A 103 2.98 -4.49 3.59
N THR A 104 2.13 -5.51 3.73
CA THR A 104 0.84 -5.40 4.40
C THR A 104 0.98 -4.98 5.87
N ILE A 105 1.90 -5.60 6.62
CA ILE A 105 2.17 -5.26 8.03
C ILE A 105 2.66 -3.81 8.14
N VAL A 106 3.63 -3.44 7.29
CA VAL A 106 4.24 -2.11 7.32
C VAL A 106 3.22 -1.03 6.94
N LYS A 107 2.32 -1.31 5.99
CA LYS A 107 1.20 -0.42 5.63
C LYS A 107 0.26 -0.18 6.81
N ALA A 108 -0.08 -1.22 7.56
CA ALA A 108 -0.94 -1.08 8.73
C ALA A 108 -0.29 -0.20 9.81
N ARG A 109 1.02 -0.40 10.06
CA ARG A 109 1.80 0.47 10.96
C ARG A 109 1.87 1.91 10.46
N TYR A 110 2.06 2.12 9.16
CA TYR A 110 2.03 3.44 8.54
C TYR A 110 0.68 4.14 8.77
N PHE A 111 -0.45 3.47 8.50
CA PHE A 111 -1.78 4.07 8.68
C PHE A 111 -2.12 4.42 10.12
N GLN A 112 -1.52 3.71 11.09
CA GLN A 112 -1.59 4.12 12.49
C GLN A 112 -0.80 5.42 12.70
N ALA A 113 0.48 5.42 12.32
CA ALA A 113 1.36 6.57 12.50
C ALA A 113 0.80 7.82 11.79
N GLU A 114 0.17 7.64 10.63
CA GLU A 114 -0.50 8.71 9.90
C GLU A 114 -1.68 9.31 10.67
N ARG A 115 -2.52 8.49 11.32
CA ARG A 115 -3.62 8.99 12.16
C ARG A 115 -3.11 9.80 13.35
N GLU A 116 -2.04 9.33 13.98
CA GLU A 116 -1.38 10.05 15.08
C GLU A 116 -0.71 11.34 14.57
N SER A 117 -0.14 11.32 13.36
CA SER A 117 0.40 12.51 12.69
C SER A 117 -0.67 13.56 12.39
N GLN A 118 -1.88 13.13 11.99
CA GLN A 118 -3.01 14.02 11.80
C GLN A 118 -3.46 14.68 13.11
N ALA A 119 -3.46 13.94 14.22
CA ALA A 119 -3.72 14.53 15.55
C ALA A 119 -2.65 15.56 15.91
N SER A 120 -1.38 15.28 15.62
CA SER A 120 -0.26 16.22 15.79
C SER A 120 -0.42 17.50 14.97
N LEU A 121 -0.86 17.40 13.71
CA LEU A 121 -1.17 18.55 12.87
C LEU A 121 -2.25 19.47 13.46
N LEU A 122 -3.20 18.90 14.20
CA LEU A 122 -4.28 19.63 14.87
C LEU A 122 -3.87 20.17 16.25
N GLY A 123 -2.61 19.97 16.67
CA GLY A 123 -2.11 20.36 17.99
C GLY A 123 -2.71 19.54 19.13
N ALA A 124 -3.16 18.31 18.84
CA ALA A 124 -3.78 17.41 19.82
C ALA A 124 -2.78 16.45 20.48
N THR A 125 -1.48 16.61 20.22
CA THR A 125 -0.39 15.79 20.79
C THR A 125 0.61 16.65 21.55
N THR A 126 1.40 16.01 22.42
CA THR A 126 2.53 16.63 23.11
C THR A 126 3.83 16.56 22.29
N PRO A 127 4.84 17.39 22.59
CA PRO A 127 6.16 17.28 21.95
C PRO A 127 6.82 15.90 22.14
N GLU A 128 6.60 15.25 23.28
CA GLU A 128 7.10 13.90 23.55
C GLU A 128 6.42 12.84 22.68
N GLU A 129 5.11 12.98 22.44
CA GLU A 129 4.35 12.13 21.52
C GLU A 129 4.81 12.33 20.07
N ASP A 130 5.06 13.58 19.64
CA ASP A 130 5.60 13.87 18.31
C ASP A 130 7.00 13.27 18.11
N GLN A 131 7.86 13.31 19.13
CA GLN A 131 9.17 12.64 19.10
C GLN A 131 9.04 11.12 19.02
N GLN A 132 8.08 10.54 19.74
CA GLN A 132 7.82 9.10 19.68
C GLN A 132 7.31 8.70 18.29
N LEU A 133 6.38 9.47 17.73
CA LEU A 133 5.87 9.26 16.39
C LEU A 133 6.96 9.35 15.32
N ALA A 134 7.89 10.30 15.46
CA ALA A 134 9.05 10.39 14.58
C ALA A 134 9.94 9.13 14.66
N ARG A 135 10.12 8.53 15.85
CA ARG A 135 10.84 7.25 15.98
C ARG A 135 10.11 6.13 15.25
N GLU A 136 8.79 6.08 15.35
CA GLU A 136 7.98 5.06 14.66
C GLU A 136 8.11 5.14 13.14
N PHE A 137 8.01 6.34 12.56
CA PHE A 137 8.27 6.51 11.12
C PHE A 137 9.69 6.10 10.73
N LEU A 138 10.71 6.44 11.53
CA LEU A 138 12.09 6.02 11.27
C LEU A 138 12.26 4.50 11.25
N GLU A 139 11.52 3.78 12.09
CA GLU A 139 11.51 2.31 12.11
C GLU A 139 10.83 1.68 10.89
N LEU A 140 9.92 2.39 10.22
CA LEU A 140 9.26 1.90 9.00
C LEU A 140 10.17 1.99 7.77
N LEU A 141 11.08 2.97 7.72
CA LEU A 141 11.87 3.24 6.52
C LEU A 141 12.74 2.06 6.05
N PRO A 142 13.47 1.34 6.92
CA PRO A 142 14.29 0.21 6.48
C PRO A 142 13.46 -0.88 5.80
N ASP A 143 12.32 -1.26 6.41
CA ASP A 143 11.45 -2.28 5.84
C ASP A 143 10.88 -1.86 4.47
N LEU A 144 10.40 -0.61 4.34
CA LEU A 144 9.90 -0.08 3.08
C LEU A 144 10.98 -0.04 1.99
N ARG A 145 12.22 0.40 2.34
CA ARG A 145 13.35 0.43 1.40
C ARG A 145 13.75 -0.96 0.95
N ASP A 146 13.79 -1.92 1.87
CA ASP A 146 14.15 -3.30 1.56
C ASP A 146 13.13 -3.92 0.59
N ILE A 147 11.83 -3.73 0.84
CA ILE A 147 10.76 -4.21 -0.05
C ILE A 147 10.86 -3.54 -1.43
N ALA A 148 11.00 -2.22 -1.47
CA ALA A 148 11.11 -1.48 -2.73
C ALA A 148 12.34 -1.92 -3.55
N SER A 149 13.50 -2.04 -2.90
CA SER A 149 14.76 -2.42 -3.55
C SER A 149 14.78 -3.89 -3.95
N GLY A 150 14.14 -4.77 -3.18
CA GLY A 150 13.90 -6.17 -3.55
C GLY A 150 13.09 -6.26 -4.84
N ALA A 151 11.88 -5.69 -4.83
CA ALA A 151 10.98 -5.70 -5.98
C ALA A 151 11.62 -5.09 -7.24
N GLN A 152 12.42 -4.03 -7.09
CA GLN A 152 13.17 -3.41 -8.19
C GLN A 152 14.25 -4.34 -8.77
N ARG A 153 15.03 -5.02 -7.91
CA ARG A 153 16.04 -6.00 -8.36
C ARG A 153 15.39 -7.17 -9.09
N ASP A 154 14.27 -7.66 -8.58
CA ASP A 154 13.55 -8.78 -9.17
C ASP A 154 12.92 -8.40 -10.51
N THR A 155 12.35 -7.20 -10.61
CA THR A 155 11.84 -6.63 -11.88
C THR A 155 12.96 -6.59 -12.92
N ARG A 156 14.13 -6.02 -12.58
CA ARG A 156 15.27 -5.94 -13.51
C ARG A 156 15.79 -7.32 -13.92
N SER A 157 15.82 -8.27 -12.99
CA SER A 157 16.24 -9.65 -13.23
C SER A 157 15.28 -10.34 -14.22
N LEU A 158 13.97 -10.22 -14.00
CA LEU A 158 12.94 -10.78 -14.88
C LEU A 158 12.94 -10.13 -16.27
N GLU A 159 13.03 -8.80 -16.36
CA GLU A 159 13.16 -8.09 -17.64
C GLU A 159 14.41 -8.52 -18.43
N THR A 160 15.53 -8.72 -17.73
CA THR A 160 16.78 -9.18 -18.36
C THR A 160 16.63 -10.60 -18.90
N ARG A 161 15.99 -11.51 -18.14
CA ARG A 161 15.72 -12.89 -18.59
C ARG A 161 14.79 -12.93 -19.81
N LEU A 162 13.76 -12.09 -19.84
CA LEU A 162 12.84 -11.95 -20.97
C LEU A 162 13.54 -11.46 -22.24
N ARG A 163 14.48 -10.52 -22.13
CA ARG A 163 15.26 -10.01 -23.27
C ARG A 163 16.30 -11.00 -23.78
N ALA A 164 16.86 -11.83 -22.89
CA ALA A 164 17.94 -12.76 -23.22
C ALA A 164 17.45 -14.07 -23.88
N THR A 165 16.16 -14.40 -23.79
CA THR A 165 15.63 -15.72 -24.17
C THR A 165 14.71 -15.63 -25.40
N ASN A 166 15.00 -16.38 -26.47
CA ASN A 166 14.18 -16.42 -27.69
C ASN A 166 13.18 -17.59 -27.77
N ALA A 167 13.01 -18.43 -26.74
CA ALA A 167 11.98 -19.47 -26.68
C ALA A 167 11.80 -20.04 -25.27
N ASN A 168 10.56 -20.42 -24.91
CA ASN A 168 10.11 -21.15 -23.70
C ASN A 168 9.88 -20.39 -22.38
N ILE A 169 9.88 -19.06 -22.35
CA ILE A 169 9.25 -18.35 -21.23
C ILE A 169 7.78 -18.13 -21.59
N ASP A 170 6.88 -18.52 -20.69
CA ASP A 170 5.48 -18.12 -20.79
C ASP A 170 5.40 -16.59 -20.63
N GLU A 171 5.29 -15.88 -21.76
CA GLU A 171 5.23 -14.42 -21.78
C GLU A 171 4.06 -13.87 -20.98
N ALA A 172 2.93 -14.61 -20.90
CA ALA A 172 1.78 -14.17 -20.14
C ALA A 172 2.10 -14.22 -18.63
N ALA A 173 2.58 -15.36 -18.14
CA ALA A 173 2.97 -15.51 -16.74
C ALA A 173 4.06 -14.50 -16.32
N ALA A 174 5.03 -14.23 -17.20
CA ALA A 174 6.09 -13.27 -16.90
C ALA A 174 5.59 -11.80 -16.90
N ARG A 175 4.59 -11.46 -17.71
CA ARG A 175 3.95 -10.13 -17.66
C ARG A 175 3.18 -9.93 -16.37
N ASP A 176 2.45 -10.95 -15.93
CA ASP A 176 1.70 -10.93 -14.66
C ASP A 176 2.67 -10.77 -13.47
N GLU A 177 3.77 -11.52 -13.46
CA GLU A 177 4.81 -11.40 -12.42
C GLU A 177 5.45 -9.99 -12.42
N LEU A 178 5.74 -9.42 -13.59
CA LEU A 178 6.24 -8.04 -13.69
C LEU A 178 5.25 -7.01 -13.14
N GLU A 179 3.95 -7.19 -13.38
CA GLU A 179 2.92 -6.30 -12.85
C GLU A 179 2.88 -6.33 -11.32
N ILE A 180 2.92 -7.53 -10.73
CA ILE A 180 2.97 -7.72 -9.28
C ILE A 180 4.19 -7.03 -8.69
N LEU A 181 5.39 -7.26 -9.25
CA LEU A 181 6.63 -6.67 -8.76
C LEU A 181 6.64 -5.14 -8.88
N ARG A 182 6.15 -4.59 -10.00
CA ARG A 182 6.04 -3.14 -10.18
C ARG A 182 5.02 -2.51 -9.23
N SER A 183 3.88 -3.17 -9.01
CA SER A 183 2.86 -2.74 -8.05
C SER A 183 3.44 -2.72 -6.63
N ARG A 184 4.13 -3.79 -6.21
CA ARG A 184 4.80 -3.89 -4.91
C ARG A 184 5.83 -2.77 -4.73
N MET A 185 6.69 -2.54 -5.72
CA MET A 185 7.68 -1.47 -5.72
C MET A 185 7.02 -0.09 -5.59
N SER A 186 6.01 0.19 -6.41
CA SER A 186 5.26 1.46 -6.41
C SER A 186 4.61 1.73 -5.06
N GLN A 187 3.95 0.73 -4.47
CA GLN A 187 3.36 0.85 -3.14
C GLN A 187 4.42 1.12 -2.07
N ALA A 188 5.52 0.35 -2.05
CA ALA A 188 6.58 0.56 -1.07
C ALA A 188 7.19 1.97 -1.16
N ARG A 189 7.47 2.46 -2.38
CA ARG A 189 7.96 3.82 -2.63
C ARG A 189 6.95 4.90 -2.25
N TYR A 190 5.67 4.68 -2.52
CA TYR A 190 4.60 5.59 -2.10
C TYR A 190 4.60 5.82 -0.59
N TYR A 191 4.61 4.73 0.19
CA TYR A 191 4.61 4.83 1.65
C TYR A 191 5.94 5.36 2.20
N LEU A 192 7.05 5.05 1.53
CA LEU A 192 8.37 5.57 1.89
C LEU A 192 8.39 7.10 1.73
N GLY A 193 7.90 7.62 0.60
CA GLY A 193 7.80 9.06 0.35
C GLY A 193 6.94 9.78 1.38
N TRP A 194 5.76 9.24 1.71
CA TRP A 194 4.90 9.86 2.71
C TRP A 194 5.46 9.78 4.14
N ALA A 195 6.05 8.65 4.53
CA ALA A 195 6.73 8.52 5.82
C ALA A 195 7.87 9.56 5.96
N GLN A 196 8.59 9.81 4.88
CA GLN A 196 9.66 10.81 4.82
C GLN A 196 9.11 12.25 4.88
N VAL A 197 7.97 12.55 4.25
CA VAL A 197 7.27 13.84 4.40
C VAL A 197 6.89 14.09 5.87
N GLU A 198 6.30 13.09 6.54
CA GLU A 198 5.92 13.22 7.95
C GLU A 198 7.15 13.38 8.85
N LEU A 199 8.24 12.68 8.59
CA LEU A 199 9.50 12.87 9.30
C LEU A 199 10.09 14.26 9.11
N ALA A 200 10.10 14.79 7.88
CA ALA A 200 10.55 16.14 7.61
C ALA A 200 9.73 17.16 8.40
N ARG A 201 8.41 16.96 8.49
CA ARG A 201 7.52 17.81 9.28
C ARG A 201 7.79 17.72 10.79
N LEU A 202 7.82 16.51 11.34
CA LEU A 202 7.97 16.28 12.78
C LEU A 202 9.34 16.70 13.30
N THR A 203 10.39 16.53 12.49
CA THR A 203 11.78 16.76 12.91
C THR A 203 12.37 18.08 12.40
N GLY A 204 11.75 18.72 11.42
CA GLY A 204 12.27 19.90 10.72
C GLY A 204 13.50 19.64 9.85
N GLN A 205 13.88 18.38 9.61
CA GLN A 205 15.09 18.04 8.86
C GLN A 205 14.79 17.95 7.35
N SER A 206 15.32 18.88 6.57
CA SER A 206 15.09 18.99 5.11
C SER A 206 15.48 17.74 4.32
N ARG A 207 16.49 16.99 4.77
CA ARG A 207 16.95 15.74 4.13
C ARG A 207 15.85 14.71 3.92
N HIS A 208 14.87 14.67 4.82
CA HIS A 208 13.74 13.74 4.71
C HIS A 208 12.80 14.18 3.59
N ALA A 209 12.58 15.49 3.40
CA ALA A 209 11.79 16.00 2.28
C ALA A 209 12.49 15.77 0.93
N GLU A 210 13.82 15.89 0.86
CA GLU A 210 14.59 15.55 -0.35
C GLU A 210 14.42 14.07 -0.73
N GLN A 211 14.60 13.17 0.25
CA GLN A 211 14.41 11.72 0.05
C GLN A 211 12.96 11.40 -0.33
N ALA A 212 11.97 12.08 0.25
CA ALA A 212 10.58 11.91 -0.13
C ALA A 212 10.34 12.19 -1.62
N MET A 213 10.96 13.26 -2.15
CA MET A 213 10.83 13.60 -3.57
C MET A 213 11.46 12.53 -4.46
N GLU A 214 12.64 12.01 -4.11
CA GLU A 214 13.26 10.88 -4.84
C GLU A 214 12.36 9.63 -4.84
N ASP A 215 11.72 9.32 -3.71
CA ASP A 215 10.83 8.18 -3.57
C ASP A 215 9.54 8.34 -4.40
N PHE A 216 8.90 9.52 -4.36
CA PHE A 216 7.78 9.84 -5.24
C PHE A 216 8.18 9.89 -6.72
N GLY A 217 9.43 10.20 -7.01
CA GLY A 217 9.98 10.21 -8.36
C GLY A 217 9.82 8.89 -9.11
N TRP A 218 9.79 7.76 -8.39
CA TRP A 218 9.51 6.43 -8.96
C TRP A 218 8.09 6.31 -9.50
N LEU A 219 7.12 6.97 -8.87
CA LEU A 219 5.71 6.96 -9.28
C LEU A 219 5.43 7.97 -10.39
N LEU A 220 6.19 9.07 -10.40
CA LEU A 220 6.00 10.21 -11.29
C LEU A 220 6.82 10.11 -12.60
N GLY A 221 7.45 8.96 -12.85
CA GLY A 221 8.13 8.67 -14.12
C GLY A 221 9.53 9.30 -14.27
N SER A 222 10.11 9.85 -13.20
CA SER A 222 11.44 10.51 -13.25
C SER A 222 12.65 9.56 -13.29
N GLY A 223 12.41 8.25 -13.24
CA GLY A 223 13.43 7.24 -13.51
C GLY A 223 14.33 6.84 -12.34
N GLY A 224 13.92 7.13 -11.09
CA GLY A 224 14.62 6.70 -9.88
C GLY A 224 15.91 7.47 -9.59
N ASP A 225 16.14 7.79 -8.31
CA ASP A 225 17.32 8.51 -7.80
C ASP A 225 17.49 9.95 -8.34
N ARG A 226 16.39 10.53 -8.87
CA ARG A 226 16.33 11.93 -9.31
C ARG A 226 15.11 12.59 -8.74
N GLU A 227 15.25 13.88 -8.41
CA GLU A 227 14.12 14.71 -8.03
C GLU A 227 13.13 14.80 -9.21
N PRO A 228 11.84 14.49 -9.02
CA PRO A 228 10.85 14.61 -10.06
C PRO A 228 10.67 16.07 -10.47
N SER A 229 10.39 16.27 -11.75
CA SER A 229 9.99 17.57 -12.29
C SER A 229 8.51 17.53 -12.67
N VAL A 230 7.79 18.60 -12.36
CA VAL A 230 6.40 18.82 -12.78
C VAL A 230 6.25 18.62 -14.30
N ASP A 231 7.22 19.10 -15.07
CA ASP A 231 7.18 19.08 -16.54
C ASP A 231 7.35 17.66 -17.13
N ALA A 232 7.82 16.70 -16.33
CA ALA A 232 8.02 15.32 -16.75
C ALA A 232 6.80 14.42 -16.46
N VAL A 233 5.82 14.90 -15.68
CA VAL A 233 4.64 14.11 -15.31
C VAL A 233 3.64 14.10 -16.45
N ALA A 234 3.32 12.91 -16.95
CA ALA A 234 2.27 12.76 -17.95
C ALA A 234 0.89 13.06 -17.32
N PRO A 235 0.12 14.04 -17.82
CA PRO A 235 -1.15 14.46 -17.20
C PRO A 235 -2.16 13.32 -17.03
N GLY A 236 -2.22 12.38 -18.00
CA GLY A 236 -3.12 11.23 -17.93
C GLY A 236 -2.85 10.27 -16.77
N LEU A 237 -1.66 10.31 -16.15
CA LEU A 237 -1.34 9.48 -14.99
C LEU A 237 -1.95 10.02 -13.69
N LEU A 238 -2.34 11.29 -13.65
CA LEU A 238 -2.98 11.89 -12.47
C LEU A 238 -4.38 11.33 -12.20
N GLY A 239 -4.97 10.60 -13.14
CA GLY A 239 -6.19 9.84 -12.90
C GLY A 239 -6.01 8.67 -11.93
N TYR A 240 -4.77 8.23 -11.69
CA TYR A 240 -4.48 7.23 -10.67
C TYR A 240 -4.26 7.89 -9.30
N SER A 241 -5.10 7.55 -8.31
CA SER A 241 -5.09 8.19 -6.98
C SER A 241 -3.70 8.23 -6.32
N HIS A 242 -2.93 7.14 -6.44
CA HIS A 242 -1.60 7.05 -5.83
C HIS A 242 -0.57 7.99 -6.51
N VAL A 243 -0.69 8.21 -7.83
CA VAL A 243 0.17 9.14 -8.58
C VAL A 243 -0.17 10.59 -8.23
N ALA A 244 -1.46 10.94 -8.22
CA ALA A 244 -1.89 12.28 -7.84
C ALA A 244 -1.50 12.61 -6.38
N ARG A 245 -1.66 11.65 -5.45
CA ARG A 245 -1.17 11.80 -4.07
C ARG A 245 0.35 11.93 -4.00
N ALA A 246 1.11 11.20 -4.82
CA ALA A 246 2.56 11.38 -4.88
C ALA A 246 2.96 12.80 -5.35
N ALA A 247 2.23 13.38 -6.31
CA ALA A 247 2.42 14.77 -6.72
C ALA A 247 2.09 15.78 -5.59
N LEU A 248 1.01 15.54 -4.82
CA LEU A 248 0.72 16.32 -3.59
C LEU A 248 1.82 16.15 -2.54
N GLY A 249 2.38 14.95 -2.41
CA GLY A 249 3.53 14.67 -1.57
C GLY A 249 4.76 15.47 -1.98
N CYS A 250 5.03 15.59 -3.29
CA CYS A 250 6.10 16.45 -3.82
C CYS A 250 5.86 17.93 -3.51
N ALA A 251 4.61 18.41 -3.62
CA ALA A 251 4.27 19.78 -3.22
C ALA A 251 4.59 20.04 -1.74
N ARG A 252 4.20 19.10 -0.86
CA ARG A 252 4.44 19.21 0.59
C ARG A 252 5.93 19.10 0.94
N ALA A 253 6.67 18.21 0.27
CA ALA A 253 8.11 18.08 0.44
C ALA A 253 8.84 19.38 0.01
N ALA A 254 8.48 19.96 -1.13
CA ALA A 254 9.03 21.23 -1.58
C ALA A 254 8.73 22.38 -0.59
N ALA A 255 7.50 22.45 -0.06
CA ALA A 255 7.13 23.45 0.95
C ALA A 255 7.93 23.29 2.25
N LEU A 256 8.14 22.06 2.73
CA LEU A 256 8.97 21.76 3.90
C LEU A 256 10.45 22.14 3.70
N ARG A 257 10.92 22.20 2.45
CA ARG A 257 12.27 22.68 2.08
C ARG A 257 12.33 24.21 1.94
N GLY A 258 11.21 24.92 2.02
CA GLY A 258 11.12 26.36 1.75
C GLY A 258 11.18 26.72 0.26
N ASP A 259 10.95 25.74 -0.64
CA ASP A 259 10.85 25.98 -2.08
C ASP A 259 9.38 26.21 -2.47
N ASP A 260 8.86 27.38 -2.10
CA ASP A 260 7.46 27.75 -2.28
C ASP A 260 7.04 27.80 -3.76
N VAL A 261 7.99 28.10 -4.65
CA VAL A 261 7.73 28.16 -6.09
C VAL A 261 7.47 26.77 -6.63
N ASN A 262 8.34 25.81 -6.33
CA ASN A 262 8.16 24.43 -6.77
C ASN A 262 6.96 23.77 -6.08
N ALA A 263 6.74 24.06 -4.79
CA ALA A 263 5.57 23.60 -4.06
C ALA A 263 4.26 24.03 -4.73
N LYS A 264 4.16 25.30 -5.15
CA LYS A 264 2.99 25.79 -5.89
C LYS A 264 2.85 25.13 -7.25
N ARG A 265 3.94 24.94 -8.02
CA ARG A 265 3.88 24.26 -9.33
C ARG A 265 3.32 22.84 -9.22
N TRP A 266 3.73 22.09 -8.19
CA TRP A 266 3.20 20.76 -7.92
C TRP A 266 1.72 20.77 -7.52
N LEU A 267 1.30 21.74 -6.70
CA LEU A 267 -0.13 21.91 -6.38
C LEU A 267 -0.95 22.24 -7.63
N ASP A 268 -0.49 23.21 -8.43
CA ASP A 268 -1.17 23.65 -9.64
C ASP A 268 -1.33 22.49 -10.62
N LEU A 269 -0.29 21.65 -10.80
CA LEU A 269 -0.38 20.43 -11.62
C LEU A 269 -1.55 19.54 -11.22
N VAL A 270 -1.76 19.31 -9.92
CA VAL A 270 -2.86 18.47 -9.43
C VAL A 270 -4.19 19.19 -9.56
N ILE A 271 -4.25 20.49 -9.25
CA ILE A 271 -5.49 21.30 -9.38
C ILE A 271 -5.97 21.33 -10.84
N ASP A 272 -5.05 21.57 -11.78
CA ASP A 272 -5.33 21.68 -13.21
C ASP A 272 -5.76 20.35 -13.84
N ALA A 273 -5.46 19.22 -13.18
CA ALA A 273 -5.96 17.91 -13.59
C ALA A 273 -7.49 17.81 -13.47
N GLY A 274 -8.13 18.63 -12.63
CA GLY A 274 -9.58 18.80 -12.58
C GLY A 274 -10.34 17.47 -12.50
N GLU A 275 -11.28 17.28 -13.43
CA GLU A 275 -12.15 16.09 -13.50
C GLU A 275 -11.43 14.75 -13.72
N THR A 276 -10.14 14.77 -14.08
CA THR A 276 -9.37 13.53 -14.21
C THR A 276 -9.04 12.91 -12.85
N LEU A 277 -9.06 13.68 -11.77
CA LEU A 277 -8.76 13.19 -10.43
C LEU A 277 -9.87 12.27 -9.90
N SER A 278 -9.48 11.30 -9.08
CA SER A 278 -10.47 10.51 -8.33
C SER A 278 -11.13 11.33 -7.22
N GLU A 279 -12.34 10.93 -6.83
CA GLU A 279 -13.12 11.57 -5.77
C GLU A 279 -12.35 11.63 -4.45
N ASP A 280 -11.61 10.56 -4.12
CA ASP A 280 -10.76 10.49 -2.95
C ASP A 280 -9.69 11.59 -2.92
N VAL A 281 -9.03 11.87 -4.06
CA VAL A 281 -8.00 12.91 -4.15
C VAL A 281 -8.64 14.30 -4.06
N HIS A 282 -9.79 14.49 -4.73
CA HIS A 282 -10.54 15.74 -4.65
C HIS A 282 -10.92 16.09 -3.21
N SER A 283 -11.39 15.13 -2.42
CA SER A 283 -11.78 15.35 -1.02
C SER A 283 -10.62 15.82 -0.12
N GLN A 284 -9.38 15.46 -0.48
CA GLN A 284 -8.17 15.77 0.29
C GLN A 284 -7.45 17.03 -0.20
N LEU A 285 -7.76 17.49 -1.42
CA LEU A 285 -7.01 18.54 -2.11
C LEU A 285 -6.97 19.85 -1.29
N LEU A 286 -8.10 20.27 -0.74
CA LEU A 286 -8.17 21.51 0.06
C LEU A 286 -7.29 21.43 1.31
N ALA A 287 -7.28 20.29 2.00
CA ALA A 287 -6.44 20.11 3.19
C ALA A 287 -4.95 20.22 2.83
N HIS A 288 -4.53 19.60 1.72
CA HIS A 288 -3.15 19.71 1.25
C HIS A 288 -2.78 21.11 0.79
N GLN A 289 -3.69 21.83 0.11
CA GLN A 289 -3.48 23.23 -0.26
C GLN A 289 -3.24 24.10 0.98
N ILE A 290 -4.08 23.98 2.01
CA ILE A 290 -3.92 24.72 3.27
C ILE A 290 -2.55 24.41 3.89
N LEU A 291 -2.16 23.13 3.97
CA LEU A 291 -0.88 22.74 4.55
C LEU A 291 0.32 23.31 3.79
N VAL A 292 0.32 23.23 2.46
CA VAL A 292 1.42 23.73 1.61
C VAL A 292 1.48 25.26 1.65
N LEU A 293 0.35 25.94 1.51
CA LEU A 293 0.28 27.42 1.50
C LEU A 293 0.60 28.03 2.86
N SER A 294 0.19 27.38 3.95
CA SER A 294 0.51 27.82 5.31
C SER A 294 2.02 27.73 5.60
N GLN A 295 2.69 26.68 5.12
CA GLN A 295 4.15 26.54 5.23
C GLN A 295 4.89 27.61 4.42
N ALA A 296 4.39 27.93 3.22
CA ALA A 296 4.91 29.01 2.38
C ALA A 296 4.60 30.42 2.92
N LYS A 297 3.75 30.55 3.94
CA LYS A 297 3.23 31.84 4.46
C LYS A 297 2.54 32.69 3.38
N ARG A 298 1.87 32.03 2.42
CA ARG A 298 1.13 32.66 1.32
C ARG A 298 -0.35 32.34 1.49
N TRP A 299 -1.04 33.13 2.33
CA TRP A 299 -2.48 33.05 2.53
C TRP A 299 -3.21 34.00 1.60
#